data_AF-A0A7F8QBU2-F1
#
_entry.id   AF-A0A7F8QBU2-F1
#
_cell.length_a   1.000
_cell.length_b   1.000
_cell.length_c   1.000
_cell.angle_alpha   90.00
_cell.angle_beta   90.00
_cell.angle_gamma   90.00
#
_symmetry.space_group_name_H-M   'P 1'
#
loop_
_entity.id
_entity.type
_entity.pdbx_description
1 polymer ?
#
loop_
_entity_poly.entity_id
_entity_poly.type
_entity_poly.pdbx_seq_one_letter_code
_entity_poly.pdbx_strand_id
1 'polypeptide(L)'
;MNQLAMNSPEMSECDILHTLRWSSRLRISSYANWIKDHLIKQGMKAEHAGSLLELASTKCSSVKYDVEIVEEYFARQISSFCSIDYTTILQLHEIPSLQSIYTLDAAISKVQVSLDEHFSKMAAETDPHKSSEITKNLLPATLQLIDTYASFTRAYLLQNFNEEGSTEKPSQEKLHGFAAVLAIGSSRCKANTLGPTLVQNLPSWVQAVCESWNNINTNEFPNIGSWRNAFANDTIPSESYISAVQAAHLGTLCGQSLPLAASLKHTLLSLVRLTGDLIVWSDEMNPPQVIRTLLPLLLESSTESVAEISSNSLERILGPAESEEFLARVYEKLITGCYNILANHADPNSGLDESILEECLQYLEKQLESSQARKAMEEFFSDSGELVQIMMATANENLSAKFCNRVLKFFTKLFQLTEKSPNPSLLHLCGSLAQLACVEPVRLQAWLTRMTASPPKDSDQLDVIQENRQLLQLLTTYIVRENSQVGEGVCAVLLGTLIPMATEMLANGDGTGFPELMVVMATLASAGQGAGHLQLHNAAVDWLSRCKKYLSQKNVVEKLNANVMHGKVSTVKHDSNQGLMMILCDP
;
A
#
# COMPACT_ATOMS: atom_id res chain seq x y z
N MET A 1 28.35 -15.64 34.46
CA MET A 1 29.75 -15.16 34.51
C MET A 1 30.58 -15.65 33.34
N ASN A 2 30.75 -16.96 33.12
CA ASN A 2 31.48 -17.45 31.94
C ASN A 2 30.88 -16.96 30.61
N GLN A 3 29.55 -16.98 30.47
CA GLN A 3 28.87 -16.43 29.28
C GLN A 3 29.20 -14.94 29.06
N LEU A 4 29.09 -14.12 30.11
CA LEU A 4 29.45 -12.69 30.09
C LEU A 4 30.92 -12.44 29.73
N ALA A 5 31.82 -13.35 30.11
CA ALA A 5 33.25 -13.24 29.86
C ALA A 5 33.65 -13.73 28.46
N MET A 6 32.93 -14.68 27.87
CA MET A 6 33.38 -15.42 26.68
C MET A 6 32.57 -15.13 25.41
N ASN A 7 31.50 -14.33 25.44
CA ASN A 7 30.52 -14.18 24.35
C ASN A 7 30.11 -15.57 23.83
N SER A 8 29.26 -16.28 24.59
CA SER A 8 28.87 -17.64 24.21
C SER A 8 28.02 -17.65 22.94
N PRO A 9 28.20 -18.63 22.04
CA PRO A 9 27.32 -18.77 20.88
C PRO A 9 25.88 -19.08 21.30
N GLU A 10 24.93 -18.42 20.63
CA GLU A 10 23.47 -18.60 20.72
C GLU A 10 22.87 -18.49 22.14
N MET A 11 22.63 -17.25 22.56
CA MET A 11 21.94 -16.96 23.82
C MET A 11 20.41 -17.15 23.70
N SER A 12 19.75 -17.93 24.54
CA SER A 12 18.28 -17.99 24.59
C SER A 12 17.68 -16.62 24.98
N GLU A 13 16.37 -16.42 24.79
CA GLU A 13 15.70 -15.19 25.24
C GLU A 13 15.90 -14.93 26.74
N CYS A 14 15.85 -15.98 27.57
CA CYS A 14 16.17 -15.89 29.00
C CYS A 14 17.63 -15.47 29.25
N ASP A 15 18.58 -16.02 28.50
CA ASP A 15 19.99 -15.67 28.63
C ASP A 15 20.25 -14.20 28.29
N ILE A 16 19.54 -13.67 27.28
CA ILE A 16 19.59 -12.24 26.92
C ILE A 16 19.13 -11.39 28.07
N LEU A 17 17.92 -11.63 28.59
CA LEU A 17 17.37 -10.85 29.70
C LEU A 17 18.30 -10.87 30.93
N HIS A 18 18.85 -12.03 31.26
CA HIS A 18 19.83 -12.15 32.33
C HIS A 18 21.11 -11.36 32.02
N THR A 19 21.58 -11.40 30.77
CA THR A 19 22.80 -10.71 30.36
C THR A 19 22.66 -9.20 30.40
N LEU A 20 21.56 -8.63 29.91
CA LEU A 20 21.29 -7.18 29.96
C LEU A 20 21.31 -6.65 31.41
N ARG A 21 20.81 -7.46 32.35
CA ARG A 21 20.79 -7.16 33.78
C ARG A 21 22.17 -7.30 34.43
N TRP A 22 22.84 -8.43 34.23
CA TRP A 22 24.12 -8.71 34.87
C TRP A 22 25.28 -7.88 34.29
N SER A 23 25.25 -7.53 33.00
CA SER A 23 26.27 -6.65 32.41
C SER A 23 26.31 -5.29 33.10
N SER A 24 25.14 -4.73 33.40
CA SER A 24 24.99 -3.45 34.10
C SER A 24 25.49 -3.53 35.56
N ARG A 25 25.19 -4.62 36.27
CA ARG A 25 25.65 -4.86 37.64
C ARG A 25 27.17 -4.98 37.76
N LEU A 26 27.84 -5.56 36.75
CA LEU A 26 29.30 -5.72 36.73
C LEU A 26 30.07 -4.39 36.62
N ARG A 27 29.38 -3.29 36.32
CA ARG A 27 29.94 -1.93 36.33
C ARG A 27 29.99 -1.32 37.72
N ILE A 28 29.35 -1.95 38.71
CA ILE A 28 29.26 -1.44 40.08
C ILE A 28 30.10 -2.31 41.02
N SER A 29 31.02 -1.67 41.73
CA SER A 29 31.99 -2.34 42.60
C SER A 29 31.35 -3.18 43.70
N SER A 30 30.25 -2.72 44.31
CA SER A 30 29.53 -3.46 45.36
C SER A 30 28.97 -4.79 44.83
N TYR A 31 28.34 -4.77 43.65
CA TYR A 31 27.84 -5.98 43.00
C TYR A 31 28.97 -6.88 42.50
N ALA A 32 30.04 -6.31 41.92
CA ALA A 32 31.20 -7.09 41.48
C ALA A 32 31.84 -7.86 42.63
N ASN A 33 32.07 -7.21 43.79
CA ASN A 33 32.59 -7.86 44.99
C ASN A 33 31.64 -8.93 45.52
N TRP A 34 30.34 -8.64 45.55
CA TRP A 34 29.32 -9.61 45.94
C TRP A 34 29.34 -10.85 45.04
N ILE A 35 29.46 -10.68 43.71
CA ILE A 35 29.55 -11.80 42.76
C ILE A 35 30.81 -12.63 43.04
N LYS A 36 31.97 -11.99 43.24
CA LYS A 36 33.24 -12.68 43.54
C LYS A 36 33.11 -13.59 44.76
N ASP A 37 32.57 -13.06 45.84
CA ASP A 37 32.41 -13.80 47.10
C ASP A 37 31.49 -15.01 46.92
N HIS A 38 30.42 -14.88 46.13
CA HIS A 38 29.50 -15.98 45.87
C HIS A 38 30.08 -17.04 44.93
N LEU A 39 30.90 -16.67 43.96
CA LEU A 39 31.65 -17.65 43.16
C LEU A 39 32.61 -18.47 44.05
N ILE A 40 33.27 -17.80 45.00
CA ILE A 40 34.15 -18.49 45.96
C ILE A 40 33.36 -19.46 46.83
N LYS A 41 32.20 -19.04 47.34
CA LYS A 41 31.30 -19.90 48.11
C LYS A 41 30.76 -21.09 47.30
N GLN A 42 30.63 -20.94 45.98
CA GLN A 42 30.26 -22.04 45.06
C GLN A 42 31.43 -22.99 44.76
N GLY A 43 32.60 -22.79 45.35
CA GLY A 43 33.77 -23.67 45.22
C GLY A 43 34.80 -23.21 44.19
N MET A 44 34.64 -22.02 43.60
CA MET A 44 35.66 -21.44 42.72
C MET A 44 36.85 -20.92 43.53
N LYS A 45 38.08 -21.17 43.07
CA LYS A 45 39.28 -20.60 43.73
C LYS A 45 39.24 -19.07 43.65
N ALA A 46 39.65 -18.40 44.73
CA ALA A 46 39.60 -16.94 44.84
C ALA A 46 40.34 -16.20 43.72
N GLU A 47 41.50 -16.72 43.30
CA GLU A 47 42.27 -16.20 42.16
C GLU A 47 41.47 -16.32 40.86
N HIS A 48 40.90 -17.48 40.58
CA HIS A 48 40.13 -17.73 39.38
C HIS A 48 38.83 -16.92 39.34
N ALA A 49 38.13 -16.79 40.47
CA ALA A 49 36.95 -15.93 40.61
C ALA A 49 37.30 -14.46 40.37
N GLY A 50 38.48 -14.02 40.84
CA GLY A 50 39.00 -12.68 40.56
C GLY A 50 39.25 -12.46 39.07
N SER A 51 40.02 -13.34 38.43
CA SER A 51 40.35 -13.23 37.00
C SER A 51 39.11 -13.29 36.09
N LEU A 52 38.15 -14.18 36.40
CA LEU A 52 36.90 -14.28 35.63
C LEU A 52 36.05 -13.03 35.78
N LEU A 53 35.95 -12.48 36.99
CA LEU A 53 35.20 -11.26 37.25
C LEU A 53 35.83 -10.06 36.54
N GLU A 54 37.15 -9.93 36.60
CA GLU A 54 37.88 -8.87 35.91
C GLU A 54 37.64 -8.93 34.41
N LEU A 55 37.81 -10.10 33.79
CA LEU A 55 37.53 -10.31 32.38
C LEU A 55 36.09 -9.94 31.99
N ALA A 56 35.10 -10.40 32.77
CA ALA A 56 33.70 -10.09 32.52
C ALA A 56 33.39 -8.60 32.72
N SER A 57 33.92 -7.97 33.77
CA SER A 57 33.69 -6.56 34.08
C SER A 57 34.31 -5.65 33.02
N THR A 58 35.55 -5.93 32.58
CA THR A 58 36.19 -5.19 31.49
C THR A 58 35.37 -5.25 30.21
N LYS A 59 34.88 -6.42 29.81
CA LYS A 59 33.99 -6.55 28.63
C LYS A 59 32.68 -5.80 28.81
N CYS A 60 31.92 -6.10 29.87
CA CYS A 60 30.60 -5.52 30.12
C CYS A 60 30.63 -4.01 30.37
N SER A 61 31.78 -3.41 30.68
CA SER A 61 31.92 -1.96 30.88
C SER A 61 31.83 -1.13 29.60
N SER A 62 32.01 -1.74 28.42
CA SER A 62 31.96 -1.05 27.14
C SER A 62 30.55 -0.95 26.58
N VAL A 63 30.19 0.19 25.98
CA VAL A 63 28.96 0.33 25.18
C VAL A 63 28.93 -0.64 24.00
N LYS A 64 30.10 -0.96 23.43
CA LYS A 64 30.25 -1.90 22.32
C LYS A 64 29.73 -3.29 22.70
N TYR A 65 29.95 -3.73 23.94
CA TYR A 65 29.45 -5.01 24.42
C TYR A 65 27.92 -5.07 24.45
N ASP A 66 27.26 -4.01 24.93
CA ASP A 66 25.80 -3.94 24.94
C ASP A 66 25.23 -3.88 23.51
N VAL A 67 25.89 -3.16 22.61
CA VAL A 67 25.51 -3.11 21.19
C VAL A 67 25.68 -4.47 20.51
N GLU A 68 26.82 -5.15 20.68
CA GLU A 68 27.09 -6.45 20.03
C GLU A 68 26.03 -7.50 20.41
N ILE A 69 25.63 -7.56 21.69
CA ILE A 69 24.56 -8.48 22.14
C ILE A 69 23.22 -8.15 21.48
N VAL A 70 22.90 -6.87 21.38
CA VAL A 70 21.63 -6.41 20.81
C VAL A 70 21.62 -6.62 19.30
N GLU A 71 22.73 -6.35 18.61
CA GLU A 71 22.91 -6.61 17.18
C GLU A 71 22.77 -8.12 16.87
N GLU A 72 23.40 -8.99 17.67
CA GLU A 72 23.26 -10.44 17.53
C GLU A 72 21.79 -10.87 17.72
N TYR A 73 21.10 -10.31 18.72
CA TYR A 73 19.69 -10.62 18.93
C TYR A 73 18.80 -10.10 17.81
N PHE A 74 19.04 -8.89 17.31
CA PHE A 74 18.32 -8.32 16.18
C PHE A 74 18.51 -9.17 14.93
N ALA A 75 19.75 -9.56 14.63
CA ALA A 75 20.06 -10.44 13.51
C ALA A 75 19.31 -11.78 13.60
N ARG A 76 19.21 -12.35 14.81
CA ARG A 76 18.41 -13.56 15.03
C ARG A 76 16.93 -13.34 14.76
N GLN A 77 16.35 -12.28 15.32
CA GLN A 77 14.93 -11.94 15.09
C GLN A 77 14.66 -11.74 13.59
N ILE A 78 15.51 -10.99 12.89
CA ILE A 78 15.44 -10.82 11.45
C ILE A 78 15.49 -12.17 10.73
N SER A 79 16.41 -13.07 11.11
CA SER A 79 16.52 -14.38 10.46
C SER A 79 15.29 -15.27 10.70
N SER A 80 14.66 -15.18 11.88
CA SER A 80 13.45 -15.94 12.21
C SER A 80 12.24 -15.54 11.36
N PHE A 81 12.26 -14.32 10.82
CA PHE A 81 11.14 -13.72 10.10
C PHE A 81 11.50 -13.26 8.69
N CYS A 82 12.66 -13.69 8.14
CA CYS A 82 13.19 -13.19 6.88
C CYS A 82 12.35 -13.57 5.64
N SER A 83 11.44 -14.55 5.77
CA SER A 83 10.55 -15.01 4.70
C SER A 83 9.23 -14.24 4.62
N ILE A 84 9.01 -13.26 5.49
CA ILE A 84 7.75 -12.50 5.54
C ILE A 84 7.81 -11.38 4.52
N ASP A 85 7.02 -11.51 3.45
CA ASP A 85 6.80 -10.41 2.52
C ASP A 85 5.80 -9.40 3.09
N TYR A 86 5.95 -8.12 2.75
CA TYR A 86 5.08 -7.04 3.24
C TYR A 86 3.62 -7.21 2.78
N THR A 87 3.32 -8.02 1.75
CA THR A 87 1.94 -8.31 1.36
C THR A 87 1.34 -9.49 2.12
N THR A 88 2.15 -10.29 2.82
CA THR A 88 1.71 -11.52 3.48
C THR A 88 0.88 -11.23 4.73
N ILE A 89 -0.28 -11.88 4.84
CA ILE A 89 -1.15 -11.79 6.03
C ILE A 89 -0.86 -12.98 6.94
N LEU A 90 -0.09 -12.72 7.98
CA LEU A 90 0.33 -13.74 8.94
C LEU A 90 -0.84 -14.23 9.80
N GLN A 91 -0.80 -15.50 10.17
CA GLN A 91 -1.66 -16.10 11.17
C GLN A 91 -1.15 -15.77 12.58
N LEU A 92 -2.04 -15.85 13.58
CA LEU A 92 -1.69 -15.51 14.98
C LEU A 92 -0.52 -16.34 15.56
N HIS A 93 -0.34 -17.57 15.08
CA HIS A 93 0.76 -18.43 15.53
C HIS A 93 2.11 -18.14 14.86
N GLU A 94 2.11 -17.31 13.80
CA GLU A 94 3.30 -16.86 13.07
C GLU A 94 3.83 -15.51 13.60
N ILE A 95 3.05 -14.83 14.46
CA ILE A 95 3.41 -13.59 15.15
C ILE A 95 4.27 -13.94 16.39
N PRO A 96 5.25 -13.09 16.79
CA PRO A 96 6.11 -13.35 17.94
C PRO A 96 5.31 -13.54 19.23
N SER A 97 5.81 -14.45 20.06
CA SER A 97 5.30 -14.64 21.41
C SER A 97 5.48 -13.38 22.25
N LEU A 98 4.70 -13.23 23.33
CA LEU A 98 4.92 -12.12 24.28
C LEU A 98 6.36 -12.12 24.83
N GLN A 99 6.95 -13.30 25.03
CA GLN A 99 8.34 -13.44 25.48
C GLN A 99 9.32 -12.79 24.50
N SER A 100 9.16 -13.08 23.22
CA SER A 100 9.98 -12.51 22.15
C SER A 100 9.79 -10.99 22.06
N ILE A 101 8.54 -10.51 22.18
CA ILE A 101 8.19 -9.08 22.15
C ILE A 101 8.89 -8.34 23.30
N TYR A 102 8.66 -8.72 24.55
CA TYR A 102 9.24 -7.98 25.68
C TYR A 102 10.77 -8.18 25.79
N THR A 103 11.32 -9.30 25.29
CA THR A 103 12.77 -9.48 25.21
C THR A 103 13.39 -8.52 24.21
N LEU A 104 12.73 -8.29 23.07
CA LEU A 104 13.16 -7.26 22.12
C LEU A 104 13.06 -5.85 22.71
N ASP A 105 11.95 -5.53 23.37
CA ASP A 105 11.79 -4.21 23.99
C ASP A 105 12.82 -3.96 25.10
N ALA A 106 13.16 -4.99 25.88
CA ALA A 106 14.24 -4.93 26.86
C ALA A 106 15.62 -4.71 26.21
N ALA A 107 15.90 -5.37 25.08
CA ALA A 107 17.13 -5.18 24.31
C ALA A 107 17.23 -3.76 23.74
N ILE A 108 16.14 -3.23 23.15
CA ILE A 108 16.04 -1.85 22.67
C ILE A 108 16.26 -0.86 23.82
N SER A 109 15.55 -1.07 24.94
CA SER A 109 15.69 -0.23 26.14
C SER A 109 17.14 -0.20 26.64
N LYS A 110 17.82 -1.35 26.67
CA LYS A 110 19.22 -1.44 27.09
C LYS A 110 20.14 -0.67 26.14
N VAL A 111 19.99 -0.83 24.83
CA VAL A 111 20.85 -0.14 23.85
C VAL A 111 20.59 1.35 23.85
N GLN A 112 19.33 1.79 23.98
CA GLN A 112 18.97 3.21 24.08
C GLN A 112 19.65 3.88 25.27
N VAL A 113 19.55 3.31 26.48
CA VAL A 113 20.21 3.86 27.68
C VAL A 113 21.73 3.89 27.51
N SER A 114 22.30 2.82 26.95
CA SER A 114 23.77 2.67 26.85
C SER A 114 24.38 3.60 25.81
N LEU A 115 23.73 3.75 24.64
CA LEU A 115 24.13 4.73 23.63
C LEU A 115 23.91 6.14 24.13
N ASP A 116 22.78 6.41 24.78
CA ASP A 116 22.51 7.72 25.32
C ASP A 116 23.58 8.18 26.32
N GLU A 117 23.95 7.34 27.29
CA GLU A 117 25.03 7.62 28.23
C GLU A 117 26.37 7.83 27.51
N HIS A 118 26.65 7.05 26.45
CA HIS A 118 27.88 7.13 25.70
C HIS A 118 28.00 8.44 24.89
N PHE A 119 26.98 8.76 24.09
CA PHE A 119 26.96 9.98 23.28
C PHE A 119 26.83 11.25 24.14
N SER A 120 26.13 11.19 25.27
CA SER A 120 26.08 12.31 26.23
C SER A 120 27.47 12.60 26.83
N LYS A 121 28.28 11.57 27.12
CA LYS A 121 29.67 11.74 27.58
C LYS A 121 30.59 12.24 26.48
N MET A 122 30.51 11.67 25.27
CA MET A 122 31.34 12.11 24.14
C MET A 122 31.07 13.56 23.74
N ALA A 123 29.81 14.00 23.77
CA ALA A 123 29.45 15.40 23.51
C ALA A 123 30.11 16.37 24.50
N ALA A 124 30.45 15.91 25.71
CA ALA A 124 31.19 16.68 26.71
C ALA A 124 32.72 16.65 26.50
N GLU A 125 33.26 15.76 25.66
CA GLU A 125 34.69 15.47 25.54
C GLU A 125 35.37 15.94 24.22
N THR A 126 34.64 16.55 23.27
CA THR A 126 35.15 17.34 22.13
C THR A 126 35.87 16.62 20.95
N ASP A 127 35.57 15.35 20.64
CA ASP A 127 35.97 14.72 19.36
C ASP A 127 34.81 13.95 18.69
N PRO A 128 34.12 14.52 17.69
CA PRO A 128 32.91 13.94 17.09
C PRO A 128 33.15 12.76 16.12
N HIS A 129 34.39 12.48 15.72
CA HIS A 129 34.69 11.58 14.58
C HIS A 129 34.86 10.08 14.90
N LYS A 130 34.65 9.63 16.14
CA LYS A 130 34.76 8.19 16.54
C LYS A 130 33.41 7.50 16.79
N SER A 131 32.31 8.19 16.54
CA SER A 131 31.00 7.82 17.08
C SER A 131 30.18 6.90 16.16
N SER A 132 30.46 6.90 14.84
CA SER A 132 29.68 6.18 13.83
C SER A 132 29.98 4.67 13.72
N GLU A 133 31.09 4.16 14.24
CA GLU A 133 31.41 2.72 14.13
C GLU A 133 30.50 1.87 15.02
N ILE A 134 30.11 2.40 16.18
CA ILE A 134 29.30 1.69 17.19
C ILE A 134 27.85 1.51 16.73
N THR A 135 27.32 2.40 15.88
CA THR A 135 25.92 2.38 15.44
C THR A 135 25.71 1.75 14.05
N LYS A 136 26.81 1.34 13.40
CA LYS A 136 26.86 0.99 11.98
C LYS A 136 25.86 -0.09 11.56
N ASN A 137 25.77 -1.21 12.29
CA ASN A 137 24.85 -2.30 11.93
C ASN A 137 23.48 -2.14 12.62
N LEU A 138 23.41 -1.34 13.69
CA LEU A 138 22.20 -1.17 14.47
C LEU A 138 21.10 -0.44 13.68
N LEU A 139 21.43 0.60 12.92
CA LEU A 139 20.43 1.32 12.09
C LEU A 139 19.76 0.40 11.05
N PRO A 140 20.49 -0.29 10.15
CA PRO A 140 19.84 -1.16 9.16
C PRO A 140 19.11 -2.35 9.80
N ALA A 141 19.58 -2.88 10.94
CA ALA A 141 18.87 -3.92 11.68
C ALA A 141 17.56 -3.40 12.32
N THR A 142 17.58 -2.19 12.89
CA THR A 142 16.39 -1.56 13.47
C THR A 142 15.33 -1.30 12.39
N LEU A 143 15.74 -0.81 11.21
CA LEU A 143 14.83 -0.58 10.09
C LEU A 143 14.15 -1.88 9.62
N GLN A 144 14.88 -2.99 9.50
CA GLN A 144 14.29 -4.30 9.15
C GLN A 144 13.31 -4.81 10.21
N LEU A 145 13.61 -4.59 11.50
CA LEU A 145 12.70 -4.94 12.58
C LEU A 145 11.44 -4.07 12.58
N ILE A 146 11.53 -2.79 12.16
CA ILE A 146 10.35 -1.94 11.98
C ILE A 146 9.43 -2.52 10.90
N ASP A 147 9.96 -2.88 9.73
CA ASP A 147 9.18 -3.51 8.65
C ASP A 147 8.46 -4.79 9.15
N THR A 148 9.19 -5.59 9.94
CA THR A 148 8.69 -6.84 10.52
C THR A 148 7.59 -6.58 11.57
N TYR A 149 7.81 -5.65 12.50
CA TYR A 149 6.85 -5.34 13.57
C TYR A 149 5.62 -4.57 13.07
N ALA A 150 5.75 -3.74 12.04
CA ALA A 150 4.60 -3.15 11.35
C ALA A 150 3.73 -4.23 10.67
N SER A 151 4.36 -5.28 10.13
CA SER A 151 3.63 -6.43 9.61
C SER A 151 2.93 -7.22 10.72
N PHE A 152 3.53 -7.35 11.91
CA PHE A 152 2.88 -7.97 13.07
C PHE A 152 1.69 -7.15 13.60
N THR A 153 1.79 -5.83 13.68
CA THR A 153 0.66 -4.98 14.11
C THR A 153 -0.52 -5.12 13.16
N ARG A 154 -0.26 -5.08 11.84
CA ARG A 154 -1.28 -5.26 10.81
C ARG A 154 -1.88 -6.66 10.84
N ALA A 155 -1.05 -7.70 10.87
CA ALA A 155 -1.53 -9.08 10.92
C ALA A 155 -2.36 -9.34 12.18
N TYR A 156 -1.90 -8.87 13.34
CA TYR A 156 -2.66 -9.01 14.57
C TYR A 156 -4.01 -8.29 14.50
N LEU A 157 -4.06 -7.08 13.95
CA LEU A 157 -5.32 -6.35 13.73
C LEU A 157 -6.27 -7.14 12.80
N LEU A 158 -5.79 -7.54 11.62
CA LEU A 158 -6.55 -8.27 10.61
C LEU A 158 -7.04 -9.64 11.12
N GLN A 159 -6.24 -10.35 11.92
CA GLN A 159 -6.63 -11.66 12.45
C GLN A 159 -7.70 -11.60 13.54
N ASN A 160 -7.99 -10.41 14.06
CA ASN A 160 -9.07 -10.16 15.00
C ASN A 160 -10.35 -9.64 14.32
N PHE A 161 -10.38 -9.60 12.99
CA PHE A 161 -11.57 -9.33 12.20
C PHE A 161 -12.52 -10.50 12.25
N ASN A 162 -13.72 -10.27 12.79
CA ASN A 162 -14.80 -11.24 12.88
C ASN A 162 -16.08 -10.59 12.35
N GLU A 163 -16.65 -11.18 11.31
CA GLU A 163 -17.85 -10.66 10.66
C GLU A 163 -19.05 -10.75 11.62
N GLU A 164 -19.83 -9.68 11.71
CA GLU A 164 -20.91 -9.57 12.69
C GLU A 164 -21.95 -10.69 12.50
N GLY A 165 -22.22 -11.45 13.55
CA GLY A 165 -23.16 -12.58 13.50
C GLY A 165 -22.59 -13.86 12.86
N SER A 166 -21.30 -13.88 12.45
CA SER A 166 -20.61 -15.06 11.96
C SER A 166 -19.53 -15.54 12.95
N THR A 167 -19.27 -16.85 12.95
CA THR A 167 -18.11 -17.44 13.64
C THR A 167 -16.96 -17.75 12.68
N GLU A 168 -17.18 -17.54 11.38
CA GLU A 168 -16.18 -17.76 10.34
C GLU A 168 -15.32 -16.50 10.16
N LYS A 169 -14.00 -16.72 10.01
CA LYS A 169 -13.07 -15.65 9.69
C LYS A 169 -13.28 -15.16 8.25
N PRO A 170 -13.02 -13.88 7.95
CA PRO A 170 -12.98 -13.40 6.58
C PRO A 170 -12.01 -14.23 5.72
N SER A 171 -12.33 -14.38 4.43
CA SER A 171 -11.42 -15.05 3.48
C SER A 171 -10.11 -14.27 3.34
N GLN A 172 -9.08 -14.91 2.80
CA GLN A 172 -7.79 -14.25 2.57
C GLN A 172 -7.94 -13.05 1.63
N GLU A 173 -8.76 -13.17 0.58
CA GLU A 173 -9.05 -12.09 -0.35
C GLU A 173 -9.69 -10.88 0.35
N LYS A 174 -10.65 -11.12 1.26
CA LYS A 174 -11.24 -10.06 2.09
C LYS A 174 -10.18 -9.37 2.95
N LEU A 175 -9.33 -10.16 3.62
CA LEU A 175 -8.27 -9.62 4.47
C LEU A 175 -7.27 -8.79 3.66
N HIS A 176 -6.91 -9.22 2.45
CA HIS A 176 -6.05 -8.44 1.55
C HIS A 176 -6.71 -7.14 1.08
N GLY A 177 -8.01 -7.16 0.75
CA GLY A 177 -8.78 -5.95 0.43
C GLY A 177 -8.75 -4.95 1.58
N PHE A 178 -9.09 -5.39 2.79
CA PHE A 178 -9.05 -4.53 3.97
C PHE A 178 -7.62 -4.04 4.28
N ALA A 179 -6.61 -4.90 4.16
CA ALA A 179 -5.22 -4.51 4.35
C ALA A 179 -4.78 -3.40 3.38
N ALA A 180 -5.22 -3.47 2.11
CA ALA A 180 -4.92 -2.45 1.11
C ALA A 180 -5.53 -1.08 1.48
N VAL A 181 -6.74 -1.07 2.03
CA VAL A 181 -7.36 0.15 2.55
C VAL A 181 -6.61 0.68 3.78
N LEU A 182 -6.31 -0.19 4.75
CA LEU A 182 -5.62 0.21 5.97
C LEU A 182 -4.21 0.75 5.71
N ALA A 183 -3.51 0.29 4.67
CA ALA A 183 -2.18 0.76 4.28
C ALA A 183 -2.11 2.27 3.97
N ILE A 184 -3.23 2.88 3.58
CA ILE A 184 -3.37 4.33 3.36
C ILE A 184 -4.51 4.95 4.18
N GLY A 185 -5.02 4.22 5.17
CA GLY A 185 -6.20 4.57 5.95
C GLY A 185 -5.95 5.51 7.13
N SER A 186 -4.69 5.85 7.44
CA SER A 186 -4.37 6.65 8.62
C SER A 186 -4.85 8.10 8.49
N SER A 187 -5.31 8.63 9.62
CA SER A 187 -5.68 10.03 9.83
C SER A 187 -4.52 10.91 10.31
N ARG A 188 -3.34 10.33 10.59
CA ARG A 188 -2.24 11.03 11.28
C ARG A 188 -1.38 11.90 10.37
N CYS A 189 -1.31 11.58 9.08
CA CYS A 189 -0.62 12.41 8.09
C CYS A 189 -1.55 13.49 7.53
N LYS A 190 -1.23 14.78 7.74
CA LYS A 190 -2.07 15.90 7.28
C LYS A 190 -2.31 15.90 5.77
N ALA A 191 -1.32 15.49 4.98
CA ALA A 191 -1.42 15.40 3.54
C ALA A 191 -2.33 14.23 3.07
N ASN A 192 -2.60 13.25 3.95
CA ASN A 192 -3.52 12.16 3.67
C ASN A 192 -4.97 12.57 3.92
N THR A 193 -5.57 13.23 2.93
CA THR A 193 -7.00 13.60 2.98
C THR A 193 -7.94 12.45 2.61
N LEU A 194 -7.40 11.28 2.24
CA LEU A 194 -8.17 10.14 1.73
C LEU A 194 -8.45 9.09 2.81
N GLY A 195 -7.44 8.79 3.63
CA GLY A 195 -7.46 7.70 4.61
C GLY A 195 -8.72 7.63 5.49
N PRO A 196 -9.11 8.72 6.18
CA PRO A 196 -10.31 8.72 7.03
C PRO A 196 -11.59 8.34 6.27
N THR A 197 -11.77 8.82 5.04
CA THR A 197 -12.93 8.50 4.21
C THR A 197 -12.95 7.03 3.82
N LEU A 198 -11.79 6.47 3.47
CA LEU A 198 -11.71 5.05 3.11
C LEU A 198 -12.05 4.15 4.30
N VAL A 199 -11.53 4.45 5.49
CA VAL A 199 -11.81 3.66 6.70
C VAL A 199 -13.29 3.76 7.08
N GLN A 200 -13.92 4.92 6.93
CA GLN A 200 -15.37 5.11 7.16
C GLN A 200 -16.26 4.33 6.20
N ASN A 201 -15.76 3.97 5.01
CA ASN A 201 -16.48 3.18 4.02
C ASN A 201 -16.23 1.66 4.15
N LEU A 202 -15.38 1.22 5.09
CA LEU A 202 -15.23 -0.20 5.42
C LEU A 202 -16.48 -0.74 6.14
N PRO A 203 -16.70 -2.07 6.22
CA PRO A 203 -17.78 -2.63 7.02
C PRO A 203 -17.74 -2.17 8.49
N SER A 204 -18.90 -1.92 9.12
CA SER A 204 -19.00 -1.40 10.49
C SER A 204 -18.21 -2.21 11.53
N TRP A 205 -18.19 -3.53 11.39
CA TRP A 205 -17.45 -4.43 12.27
C TRP A 205 -15.92 -4.29 12.10
N VAL A 206 -15.44 -3.97 10.89
CA VAL A 206 -14.02 -3.64 10.63
C VAL A 206 -13.68 -2.31 11.30
N GLN A 207 -14.55 -1.31 11.13
CA GLN A 207 -14.39 0.02 11.74
C GLN A 207 -14.28 -0.10 13.27
N ALA A 208 -15.18 -0.85 13.92
CA ALA A 208 -15.18 -1.04 15.37
C ALA A 208 -13.87 -1.66 15.89
N VAL A 209 -13.30 -2.63 15.17
CA VAL A 209 -12.00 -3.23 15.54
C VAL A 209 -10.86 -2.24 15.34
N CYS A 210 -10.88 -1.44 14.26
CA CYS A 210 -9.87 -0.40 14.02
C CYS A 210 -9.94 0.71 15.08
N GLU A 211 -11.15 1.14 15.48
CA GLU A 211 -11.36 2.09 16.56
C GLU A 211 -10.88 1.54 17.90
N SER A 212 -11.23 0.29 18.23
CA SER A 212 -10.73 -0.40 19.42
C SER A 212 -9.21 -0.45 19.44
N TRP A 213 -8.59 -0.86 18.33
CA TRP A 213 -7.14 -0.85 18.16
C TRP A 213 -6.57 0.54 18.42
N ASN A 214 -7.06 1.59 17.75
CA ASN A 214 -6.55 2.95 17.90
C ASN A 214 -6.68 3.50 19.32
N ASN A 215 -7.72 3.10 20.06
CA ASN A 215 -7.94 3.51 21.44
C ASN A 215 -7.06 2.78 22.47
N ILE A 216 -6.39 1.68 22.09
CA ILE A 216 -5.41 1.01 22.96
C ILE A 216 -4.18 1.91 23.11
N ASN A 217 -4.02 2.45 24.31
CA ASN A 217 -2.90 3.30 24.69
C ASN A 217 -1.72 2.47 25.23
N THR A 218 -0.55 3.10 25.27
CA THR A 218 0.69 2.52 25.83
C THR A 218 1.10 3.24 27.12
N ASN A 219 0.15 3.82 27.86
CA ASN A 219 0.45 4.67 29.03
C ASN A 219 0.95 3.89 30.24
N GLU A 220 0.73 2.57 30.27
CA GLU A 220 1.25 1.67 31.30
C GLU A 220 2.77 1.48 31.18
N PHE A 221 3.34 1.76 30.00
CA PHE A 221 4.77 1.70 29.76
C PHE A 221 5.46 2.99 30.22
N PRO A 222 6.70 2.89 30.75
CA PRO A 222 7.47 4.08 31.09
C PRO A 222 7.80 4.88 29.83
N ASN A 223 7.58 6.19 29.86
CA ASN A 223 7.92 7.07 28.74
C ASN A 223 9.36 6.84 28.25
N ILE A 224 9.55 6.71 26.94
CA ILE A 224 10.90 6.55 26.37
C ILE A 224 11.73 7.79 26.71
N GLY A 225 12.93 7.58 27.24
CA GLY A 225 13.80 8.63 27.78
C GLY A 225 13.69 8.86 29.29
N SER A 226 12.74 8.22 29.96
CA SER A 226 12.52 8.41 31.41
C SER A 226 13.67 7.92 32.29
N TRP A 227 14.62 7.15 31.75
CA TRP A 227 15.87 6.81 32.44
C TRP A 227 16.70 8.04 32.82
N ARG A 228 16.55 9.17 32.09
CA ARG A 228 17.25 10.43 32.38
C ARG A 228 16.69 11.18 33.57
N ASN A 229 15.48 10.86 34.03
CA ASN A 229 14.79 11.60 35.08
C ASN A 229 14.17 10.67 36.14
N ALA A 230 13.16 9.89 35.77
CA ALA A 230 12.41 9.04 36.70
C ALA A 230 13.28 7.98 37.37
N PHE A 231 14.27 7.44 36.64
CA PHE A 231 15.19 6.41 37.13
C PHE A 231 16.62 6.92 37.37
N ALA A 232 16.88 8.23 37.19
CA ALA A 232 18.24 8.77 37.23
C ALA A 232 18.92 8.63 38.59
N ASN A 233 18.13 8.57 39.68
CA ASN A 233 18.62 8.41 41.05
C ASN A 233 18.76 6.94 41.48
N ASP A 234 18.36 6.00 40.62
CA ASP A 234 18.49 4.58 40.93
C ASP A 234 19.94 4.14 40.83
N THR A 235 20.30 3.09 41.58
CA THR A 235 21.67 2.55 41.55
C THR A 235 22.09 2.09 40.15
N ILE A 236 21.15 1.53 39.39
CA ILE A 236 21.35 1.13 37.99
C ILE A 236 20.11 1.57 37.20
N PRO A 237 20.11 2.79 36.62
CA PRO A 237 18.95 3.33 35.90
C PRO A 237 18.45 2.42 34.78
N SER A 238 19.37 1.78 34.03
CA SER A 238 19.02 0.82 32.98
C SER A 238 18.30 -0.43 33.50
N GLU A 239 18.67 -0.96 34.67
CA GLU A 239 18.01 -2.13 35.26
C GLU A 239 16.59 -1.79 35.68
N SER A 240 16.38 -0.64 36.31
CA SER A 240 15.06 -0.19 36.74
C SER A 240 14.15 0.11 35.55
N TYR A 241 14.66 0.80 34.54
CA TYR A 241 13.91 1.11 33.32
C TYR A 241 13.47 -0.16 32.59
N ILE A 242 14.39 -1.11 32.35
CA ILE A 242 14.07 -2.40 31.73
C ILE A 242 13.04 -3.18 32.57
N SER A 243 13.20 -3.18 33.89
CA SER A 243 12.25 -3.87 34.79
C SER A 243 10.85 -3.28 34.70
N ALA A 244 10.73 -1.95 34.58
CA ALA A 244 9.45 -1.26 34.40
C ALA A 244 8.81 -1.59 33.04
N VAL A 245 9.59 -1.62 31.95
CA VAL A 245 9.12 -2.05 30.62
C VAL A 245 8.61 -3.50 30.65
N GLN A 246 9.37 -4.41 31.27
CA GLN A 246 8.97 -5.82 31.42
C GLN A 246 7.69 -5.97 32.25
N ALA A 247 7.59 -5.23 33.36
CA ALA A 247 6.39 -5.24 34.19
C ALA A 247 5.15 -4.74 33.42
N ALA A 248 5.31 -3.70 32.59
CA ALA A 248 4.23 -3.19 31.74
C ALA A 248 3.76 -4.24 30.72
N HIS A 249 4.68 -4.91 30.00
CA HIS A 249 4.33 -6.00 29.09
C HIS A 249 3.55 -7.13 29.78
N LEU A 250 4.00 -7.57 30.95
CA LEU A 250 3.29 -8.59 31.72
C LEU A 250 1.92 -8.09 32.22
N GLY A 251 1.81 -6.79 32.52
CA GLY A 251 0.56 -6.13 32.87
C GLY A 251 -0.48 -6.18 31.74
N THR A 252 -0.05 -6.14 30.47
CA THR A 252 -0.97 -6.21 29.31
C THR A 252 -1.77 -7.51 29.24
N LEU A 253 -1.27 -8.61 29.83
CA LEU A 253 -1.99 -9.88 29.92
C LEU A 253 -3.22 -9.82 30.84
N CYS A 254 -3.25 -8.86 31.76
CA CYS A 254 -4.35 -8.65 32.69
C CYS A 254 -5.41 -7.69 32.12
N GLY A 255 -5.19 -7.11 30.93
CA GLY A 255 -6.01 -6.09 30.28
C GLY A 255 -7.13 -6.60 29.36
N GLN A 256 -7.92 -5.66 28.82
CA GLN A 256 -9.10 -5.89 27.96
C GLN A 256 -8.78 -6.52 26.58
N SER A 257 -9.79 -6.61 25.70
CA SER A 257 -9.72 -7.10 24.31
C SER A 257 -8.39 -6.77 23.60
N LEU A 258 -7.84 -7.73 22.85
CA LEU A 258 -6.56 -7.62 22.12
C LEU A 258 -5.30 -7.57 23.03
N PRO A 259 -4.99 -8.63 23.80
CA PRO A 259 -3.93 -8.63 24.83
C PRO A 259 -2.52 -8.28 24.33
N LEU A 260 -2.15 -8.61 23.09
CA LEU A 260 -0.82 -8.27 22.54
C LEU A 260 -0.73 -6.86 21.93
N ALA A 261 -1.84 -6.15 21.75
CA ALA A 261 -1.85 -4.89 21.01
C ALA A 261 -0.95 -3.82 21.63
N ALA A 262 -1.08 -3.56 22.93
CA ALA A 262 -0.28 -2.56 23.64
C ALA A 262 1.22 -2.92 23.60
N SER A 263 1.55 -4.20 23.74
CA SER A 263 2.92 -4.72 23.66
C SER A 263 3.52 -4.53 22.26
N LEU A 264 2.79 -4.89 21.19
CA LEU A 264 3.23 -4.70 19.81
C LEU A 264 3.42 -3.21 19.47
N LYS A 265 2.46 -2.36 19.86
CA LYS A 265 2.54 -0.91 19.65
C LYS A 265 3.73 -0.29 20.36
N HIS A 266 3.97 -0.67 21.62
CA HIS A 266 5.09 -0.12 22.38
C HIS A 266 6.43 -0.57 21.81
N THR A 267 6.59 -1.85 21.45
CA THR A 267 7.85 -2.31 20.85
C THR A 267 8.12 -1.66 19.50
N LEU A 268 7.10 -1.46 18.65
CA LEU A 268 7.23 -0.68 17.42
C LEU A 268 7.62 0.78 17.70
N LEU A 269 7.01 1.40 18.72
CA LEU A 269 7.35 2.75 19.19
C LEU A 269 8.82 2.84 19.65
N SER A 270 9.30 1.86 20.42
CA SER A 270 10.70 1.77 20.86
C SER A 270 11.67 1.68 19.67
N LEU A 271 11.35 0.87 18.66
CA LEU A 271 12.15 0.75 17.42
C LEU A 271 12.20 2.05 16.61
N VAL A 272 11.04 2.68 16.38
CA VAL A 272 10.94 3.94 15.65
C VAL A 272 11.69 5.04 16.40
N ARG A 273 11.59 5.08 17.73
CA ARG A 273 12.32 6.05 18.54
C ARG A 273 13.82 5.84 18.50
N LEU A 274 14.28 4.59 18.63
CA LEU A 274 15.69 4.23 18.46
C LEU A 274 16.21 4.66 17.09
N THR A 275 15.42 4.45 16.02
CA THR A 275 15.78 4.89 14.67
C THR A 275 15.97 6.40 14.60
N GLY A 276 15.08 7.19 15.21
CA GLY A 276 15.21 8.64 15.28
C GLY A 276 16.51 9.11 15.96
N ASP A 277 16.93 8.42 17.01
CA ASP A 277 18.21 8.71 17.69
C ASP A 277 19.41 8.23 16.83
N LEU A 278 19.33 7.06 16.19
CA LEU A 278 20.37 6.53 15.31
C LEU A 278 20.61 7.37 14.05
N ILE A 279 19.57 8.01 13.51
CA ILE A 279 19.71 8.99 12.41
C ILE A 279 20.61 10.16 12.83
N VAL A 280 20.56 10.56 14.11
CA VAL A 280 21.40 11.64 14.64
C VAL A 280 22.82 11.16 14.93
N TRP A 281 22.98 9.90 15.36
CA TRP A 281 24.26 9.32 15.77
C TRP A 281 25.06 8.63 14.68
N SER A 282 24.48 8.46 13.48
CA SER A 282 25.11 7.73 12.36
C SER A 282 25.54 8.70 11.26
N ASP A 283 26.81 8.63 10.86
CA ASP A 283 27.34 9.42 9.75
C ASP A 283 27.06 8.76 8.37
N GLU A 284 26.89 7.42 8.34
CA GLU A 284 26.67 6.62 7.12
C GLU A 284 25.20 6.16 6.97
N MET A 285 24.23 7.07 7.08
CA MET A 285 22.81 6.73 6.85
C MET A 285 22.50 6.53 5.35
N ASN A 286 21.60 5.60 5.04
CA ASN A 286 20.99 5.43 3.70
C ASN A 286 19.58 6.06 3.67
N PRO A 287 19.41 7.32 3.21
CA PRO A 287 18.13 8.01 3.25
C PRO A 287 16.99 7.26 2.53
N PRO A 288 17.19 6.71 1.30
CA PRO A 288 16.17 5.89 0.65
C PRO A 288 15.62 4.75 1.50
N GLN A 289 16.47 4.04 2.24
CA GLN A 289 16.04 2.93 3.11
C GLN A 289 15.21 3.44 4.29
N VAL A 290 15.62 4.54 4.93
CA VAL A 290 14.89 5.15 6.03
C VAL A 290 13.52 5.63 5.57
N ILE A 291 13.45 6.31 4.43
CA ILE A 291 12.20 6.80 3.84
C ILE A 291 11.26 5.63 3.54
N ARG A 292 11.77 4.57 2.90
CA ARG A 292 10.99 3.37 2.57
C ARG A 292 10.35 2.71 3.79
N THR A 293 11.06 2.72 4.92
CA THR A 293 10.66 2.05 6.18
C THR A 293 9.71 2.92 7.01
N LEU A 294 10.02 4.21 7.20
CA LEU A 294 9.28 5.08 8.12
C LEU A 294 8.06 5.76 7.48
N LEU A 295 8.08 6.03 6.18
CA LEU A 295 6.99 6.76 5.51
C LEU A 295 5.66 6.00 5.51
N PRO A 296 5.60 4.67 5.24
CA PRO A 296 4.35 3.92 5.32
C PRO A 296 3.68 3.99 6.69
N LEU A 297 4.46 4.11 7.78
CA LEU A 297 3.94 4.21 9.14
C LEU A 297 3.08 5.46 9.37
N LEU A 298 3.24 6.50 8.55
CA LEU A 298 2.42 7.72 8.57
C LEU A 298 1.03 7.51 7.97
N LEU A 299 0.91 6.55 7.06
CA LEU A 299 -0.26 6.35 6.20
C LEU A 299 -1.07 5.13 6.62
N GLU A 300 -0.45 4.18 7.34
CA GLU A 300 -1.11 2.94 7.72
C GLU A 300 -1.90 3.05 9.04
N SER A 301 -3.16 2.61 9.03
CA SER A 301 -4.05 2.63 10.20
C SER A 301 -3.56 1.74 11.34
N SER A 302 -2.84 0.65 11.07
CA SER A 302 -2.34 -0.24 12.13
C SER A 302 -1.20 0.39 12.94
N THR A 303 -0.56 1.45 12.42
CA THR A 303 0.66 2.05 12.98
C THR A 303 0.48 3.51 13.43
N GLU A 304 -0.76 3.99 13.60
CA GLU A 304 -1.03 5.39 13.95
C GLU A 304 -0.31 5.87 15.23
N SER A 305 -0.07 4.95 16.18
CA SER A 305 0.62 5.24 17.44
C SER A 305 2.08 5.69 17.27
N VAL A 306 2.69 5.42 16.12
CA VAL A 306 4.09 5.79 15.82
C VAL A 306 4.22 6.82 14.70
N ALA A 307 3.11 7.27 14.11
CA ALA A 307 3.11 8.18 12.97
C ALA A 307 3.83 9.51 13.28
N GLU A 308 3.55 10.13 14.43
CA GLU A 308 4.17 11.43 14.78
C GLU A 308 5.69 11.35 14.91
N ILE A 309 6.20 10.32 15.58
CA ILE A 309 7.66 10.13 15.77
C ILE A 309 8.34 9.74 14.46
N SER A 310 7.64 8.96 13.62
CA SER A 310 8.09 8.65 12.26
C SER A 310 8.22 9.93 11.43
N SER A 311 7.22 10.83 11.52
CA SER A 311 7.22 12.12 10.81
C SER A 311 8.41 12.97 11.26
N ASN A 312 8.60 13.12 12.58
CA ASN A 312 9.74 13.88 13.13
C ASN A 312 11.10 13.33 12.67
N SER A 313 11.20 12.01 12.46
CA SER A 313 12.43 11.38 11.97
C SER A 313 12.64 11.64 10.48
N LEU A 314 11.57 11.54 9.68
CA LEU A 314 11.57 11.85 8.25
C LEU A 314 11.83 13.34 7.96
N GLU A 315 11.37 14.26 8.83
CA GLU A 315 11.59 15.69 8.66
C GLU A 315 13.06 16.09 8.71
N ARG A 316 13.91 15.29 9.37
CA ARG A 316 15.37 15.49 9.36
C ARG A 316 16.01 15.14 8.02
N ILE A 317 15.32 14.36 7.19
CA ILE A 317 15.81 13.84 5.91
C ILE A 317 15.19 14.61 4.74
N LEU A 318 13.87 14.77 4.76
CA LEU A 318 13.07 15.35 3.67
C LEU A 318 12.71 16.83 3.90
N GLY A 319 13.16 17.41 5.03
CA GLY A 319 12.71 18.72 5.49
C GLY A 319 11.29 18.69 6.08
N PRO A 320 10.72 19.86 6.41
CA PRO A 320 9.41 19.96 7.07
C PRO A 320 8.31 19.15 6.36
N ALA A 321 7.31 18.65 7.08
CA ALA A 321 6.25 17.81 6.49
C ALA A 321 5.43 18.47 5.35
N GLU A 322 5.45 19.79 5.27
CA GLU A 322 4.79 20.60 4.21
C GLU A 322 5.76 20.94 3.05
N SER A 323 7.00 20.44 3.08
CA SER A 323 7.99 20.66 2.01
C SER A 323 7.60 19.89 0.75
N GLU A 324 8.03 20.39 -0.40
CA GLU A 324 7.75 19.73 -1.69
C GLU A 324 8.31 18.30 -1.74
N GLU A 325 9.50 18.09 -1.18
CA GLU A 325 10.15 16.78 -1.17
C GLU A 325 9.40 15.77 -0.27
N PHE A 326 8.97 16.20 0.91
CA PHE A 326 8.19 15.35 1.82
C PHE A 326 6.85 14.99 1.19
N LEU A 327 6.12 15.99 0.70
CA LEU A 327 4.80 15.81 0.09
C LEU A 327 4.87 14.92 -1.17
N ALA A 328 5.92 15.05 -1.99
CA ALA A 328 6.12 14.18 -3.15
C ALA A 328 6.13 12.69 -2.76
N ARG A 329 6.84 12.32 -1.69
CA ARG A 329 6.89 10.92 -1.23
C ARG A 329 5.55 10.45 -0.66
N VAL A 330 4.85 11.31 0.08
CA VAL A 330 3.50 11.00 0.58
C VAL A 330 2.56 10.75 -0.59
N TYR A 331 2.54 11.64 -1.59
CA TYR A 331 1.69 11.49 -2.78
C TYR A 331 2.01 10.22 -3.57
N GLU A 332 3.28 9.90 -3.77
CA GLU A 332 3.72 8.65 -4.41
C GLU A 332 3.09 7.43 -3.72
N LYS A 333 3.13 7.37 -2.38
CA LYS A 333 2.53 6.28 -1.61
C LYS A 333 1.01 6.26 -1.65
N LEU A 334 0.35 7.42 -1.57
CA LEU A 334 -1.10 7.49 -1.68
C LEU A 334 -1.59 7.06 -3.07
N ILE A 335 -0.90 7.47 -4.13
CA ILE A 335 -1.20 7.07 -5.51
C ILE A 335 -0.97 5.57 -5.69
N THR A 336 0.14 5.04 -5.16
CA THR A 336 0.42 3.59 -5.16
C THR A 336 -0.69 2.81 -4.44
N GLY A 337 -1.17 3.30 -3.29
CA GLY A 337 -2.25 2.69 -2.53
C GLY A 337 -3.59 2.72 -3.28
N CYS A 338 -3.97 3.86 -3.85
CA CYS A 338 -5.16 3.97 -4.71
C CYS A 338 -5.09 3.00 -5.89
N TYR A 339 -3.94 2.94 -6.57
CA TYR A 339 -3.73 2.01 -7.67
C TYR A 339 -3.87 0.56 -7.22
N ASN A 340 -3.24 0.17 -6.11
CA ASN A 340 -3.34 -1.19 -5.59
C ASN A 340 -4.80 -1.58 -5.30
N ILE A 341 -5.58 -0.70 -4.67
CA ILE A 341 -7.01 -0.92 -4.40
C ILE A 341 -7.77 -1.10 -5.72
N LEU A 342 -7.59 -0.18 -6.67
CA LEU A 342 -8.33 -0.15 -7.94
C LEU A 342 -7.97 -1.29 -8.90
N ALA A 343 -6.69 -1.65 -8.99
CA ALA A 343 -6.19 -2.63 -9.94
C ALA A 343 -6.27 -4.06 -9.40
N ASN A 344 -6.04 -4.26 -8.10
CA ASN A 344 -5.87 -5.60 -7.51
C ASN A 344 -7.01 -6.03 -6.58
N HIS A 345 -7.85 -5.09 -6.11
CA HIS A 345 -8.89 -5.37 -5.11
C HIS A 345 -10.30 -4.88 -5.52
N ALA A 346 -10.52 -4.59 -6.80
CA ALA A 346 -11.85 -4.23 -7.32
C ALA A 346 -12.80 -5.44 -7.48
N ASP A 347 -12.31 -6.67 -7.31
CA ASP A 347 -13.16 -7.86 -7.34
C ASP A 347 -14.01 -7.97 -6.06
N PRO A 348 -15.30 -8.36 -6.12
CA PRO A 348 -16.16 -8.46 -4.94
C PRO A 348 -15.64 -9.39 -3.84
N ASN A 349 -14.80 -10.37 -4.18
CA ASN A 349 -14.19 -11.26 -3.18
C ASN A 349 -13.23 -10.52 -2.24
N SER A 350 -12.78 -9.31 -2.59
CA SER A 350 -11.99 -8.44 -1.72
C SER A 350 -12.77 -7.90 -0.52
N GLY A 351 -14.11 -8.04 -0.53
CA GLY A 351 -14.99 -7.49 0.51
C GLY A 351 -15.03 -5.96 0.56
N LEU A 352 -14.42 -5.27 -0.40
CA LEU A 352 -14.47 -3.82 -0.51
C LEU A 352 -15.75 -3.37 -1.20
N ASP A 353 -16.42 -2.40 -0.59
CA ASP A 353 -17.56 -1.74 -1.21
C ASP A 353 -17.12 -0.86 -2.39
N GLU A 354 -17.96 -0.74 -3.42
CA GLU A 354 -17.65 0.07 -4.60
C GLU A 354 -17.37 1.54 -4.25
N SER A 355 -17.96 2.08 -3.18
CA SER A 355 -17.67 3.44 -2.69
C SER A 355 -16.19 3.66 -2.38
N ILE A 356 -15.47 2.64 -1.87
CA ILE A 356 -14.02 2.71 -1.61
C ILE A 356 -13.26 2.94 -2.92
N LEU A 357 -13.67 2.25 -3.99
CA LEU A 357 -13.07 2.38 -5.32
C LEU A 357 -13.39 3.78 -5.90
N GLU A 358 -14.63 4.26 -5.74
CA GLU A 358 -15.04 5.60 -6.17
C GLU A 358 -14.22 6.71 -5.49
N GLU A 359 -13.96 6.59 -4.18
CA GLU A 359 -13.15 7.54 -3.41
C GLU A 359 -11.68 7.54 -3.87
N CYS A 360 -11.12 6.36 -4.16
CA CYS A 360 -9.76 6.27 -4.71
C CYS A 360 -9.65 6.98 -6.07
N LEU A 361 -10.61 6.75 -6.98
CA LEU A 361 -10.66 7.44 -8.28
C LEU A 361 -10.85 8.94 -8.13
N GLN A 362 -11.75 9.36 -7.25
CA GLN A 362 -11.99 10.78 -6.96
C GLN A 362 -10.74 11.48 -6.45
N TYR A 363 -10.00 10.82 -5.57
CA TYR A 363 -8.72 11.31 -5.09
C TYR A 363 -7.71 11.46 -6.22
N LEU A 364 -7.50 10.42 -7.03
CA LEU A 364 -6.58 10.48 -8.18
C LEU A 364 -6.96 11.59 -9.17
N GLU A 365 -8.25 11.73 -9.48
CA GLU A 365 -8.76 12.78 -10.36
C GLU A 365 -8.43 14.18 -9.82
N LYS A 366 -8.63 14.41 -8.52
CA LYS A 366 -8.30 15.67 -7.85
C LYS A 366 -6.79 15.94 -7.89
N GLN A 367 -5.96 14.91 -7.72
CA GLN A 367 -4.51 15.06 -7.71
C GLN A 367 -3.91 15.44 -9.08
N LEU A 368 -4.61 15.22 -10.19
CA LEU A 368 -4.18 15.69 -11.52
C LEU A 368 -3.98 17.22 -11.57
N GLU A 369 -4.70 17.98 -10.76
CA GLU A 369 -4.60 19.44 -10.73
C GLU A 369 -3.38 19.92 -9.90
N SER A 370 -2.95 19.14 -8.90
CA SER A 370 -1.76 19.43 -8.09
C SER A 370 -0.49 19.14 -8.86
N SER A 371 0.42 20.13 -8.96
CA SER A 371 1.68 19.94 -9.70
C SER A 371 2.54 18.83 -9.11
N GLN A 372 2.64 18.79 -7.77
CA GLN A 372 3.47 17.82 -7.06
C GLN A 372 2.87 16.41 -7.13
N ALA A 373 1.57 16.27 -6.84
CA ALA A 373 0.92 14.97 -6.87
C ALA A 373 0.84 14.40 -8.29
N ARG A 374 0.67 15.26 -9.30
CA ARG A 374 0.73 14.87 -10.71
C ARG A 374 2.11 14.39 -11.13
N LYS A 375 3.19 15.02 -10.64
CA LYS A 375 4.55 14.55 -10.88
C LYS A 375 4.80 13.17 -10.25
N ALA A 376 4.36 12.98 -9.00
CA ALA A 376 4.42 11.67 -8.35
C ALA A 376 3.59 10.61 -9.09
N MET A 377 2.43 11.00 -9.65
CA MET A 377 1.59 10.12 -10.46
C MET A 377 2.30 9.70 -11.75
N GLU A 378 2.92 10.64 -12.46
CA GLU A 378 3.75 10.35 -13.64
C GLU A 378 4.86 9.35 -13.31
N GLU A 379 5.64 9.60 -12.25
CA GLU A 379 6.76 8.74 -11.86
C GLU A 379 6.28 7.32 -11.54
N PHE A 380 5.22 7.19 -10.73
CA PHE A 380 4.67 5.88 -10.39
C PHE A 380 4.20 5.06 -11.61
N PHE A 381 3.47 5.68 -12.54
CA PHE A 381 2.98 5.03 -13.76
C PHE A 381 4.06 4.90 -14.86
N SER A 382 5.26 5.44 -14.63
CA SER A 382 6.42 5.20 -15.50
C SER A 382 7.16 3.92 -15.11
N ASP A 383 7.24 3.63 -13.81
CA ASP A 383 8.13 2.59 -13.29
C ASP A 383 7.41 1.32 -12.83
N SER A 384 6.22 1.44 -12.24
CA SER A 384 5.59 0.32 -11.50
C SER A 384 4.12 0.08 -11.86
N GLY A 385 3.33 1.15 -12.02
CA GLY A 385 1.90 1.04 -12.27
C GLY A 385 1.55 1.05 -13.76
N GLU A 386 0.44 0.42 -14.12
CA GLU A 386 -0.14 0.49 -15.45
C GLU A 386 -1.50 1.19 -15.41
N LEU A 387 -1.57 2.42 -15.90
CA LEU A 387 -2.81 3.23 -15.84
C LEU A 387 -3.98 2.53 -16.55
N VAL A 388 -3.69 1.76 -17.60
CA VAL A 388 -4.66 0.95 -18.33
C VAL A 388 -5.34 -0.11 -17.45
N GLN A 389 -4.68 -0.61 -16.38
CA GLN A 389 -5.30 -1.57 -15.47
C GLN A 389 -6.50 -0.97 -14.71
N ILE A 390 -6.46 0.32 -14.38
CA ILE A 390 -7.60 1.04 -13.79
C ILE A 390 -8.77 1.08 -14.79
N MET A 391 -8.49 1.34 -16.07
CA MET A 391 -9.51 1.31 -17.11
C MET A 391 -10.13 -0.10 -17.23
N MET A 392 -9.27 -1.11 -17.26
CA MET A 392 -9.67 -2.50 -17.44
C MET A 392 -10.34 -3.12 -16.20
N ALA A 393 -10.25 -2.51 -15.01
CA ALA A 393 -11.02 -2.93 -13.85
C ALA A 393 -12.53 -2.90 -14.13
N THR A 394 -12.99 -1.94 -14.96
CA THR A 394 -14.41 -1.80 -15.34
C THR A 394 -14.94 -2.88 -16.29
N ALA A 395 -14.05 -3.76 -16.78
CA ALA A 395 -14.44 -4.98 -17.49
C ALA A 395 -15.11 -6.01 -16.53
N ASN A 396 -14.92 -5.89 -15.23
CA ASN A 396 -15.59 -6.73 -14.23
C ASN A 396 -17.10 -6.42 -14.22
N GLU A 397 -17.90 -7.45 -14.52
CA GLU A 397 -19.36 -7.33 -14.60
C GLU A 397 -20.01 -7.01 -13.25
N ASN A 398 -19.32 -7.32 -12.13
CA ASN A 398 -19.82 -7.07 -10.79
C ASN A 398 -19.77 -5.60 -10.38
N LEU A 399 -18.97 -4.77 -11.07
CA LEU A 399 -18.94 -3.34 -10.84
C LEU A 399 -20.14 -2.68 -11.53
N SER A 400 -20.59 -1.53 -11.03
CA SER A 400 -21.76 -0.83 -11.55
C SER A 400 -21.44 -0.01 -12.81
N ALA A 401 -22.48 0.39 -13.53
CA ALA A 401 -22.34 1.36 -14.62
C ALA A 401 -21.87 2.74 -14.11
N LYS A 402 -22.17 3.08 -12.85
CA LYS A 402 -21.75 4.33 -12.20
C LYS A 402 -20.25 4.34 -11.94
N PHE A 403 -19.67 3.22 -11.51
CA PHE A 403 -18.22 3.12 -11.38
C PHE A 403 -17.51 3.23 -12.74
N CYS A 404 -18.06 2.57 -13.77
CA CYS A 404 -17.55 2.73 -15.15
C CYS A 404 -17.56 4.20 -15.60
N ASN A 405 -18.66 4.91 -15.32
CA ASN A 405 -18.76 6.36 -15.56
C ASN A 405 -17.64 7.15 -14.87
N ARG A 406 -17.36 6.83 -13.60
CA ARG A 406 -16.31 7.50 -12.82
C ARG A 406 -14.93 7.31 -13.44
N VAL A 407 -14.61 6.10 -13.87
CA VAL A 407 -13.34 5.78 -14.56
C VAL A 407 -13.24 6.55 -15.88
N LEU A 408 -14.29 6.55 -16.70
CA LEU A 408 -14.29 7.29 -17.96
C LEU A 408 -14.16 8.81 -17.74
N LYS A 409 -14.79 9.36 -16.69
CA LYS A 409 -14.64 10.77 -16.30
C LYS A 409 -13.21 11.10 -15.89
N PHE A 410 -12.56 10.23 -15.12
CA PHE A 410 -11.15 10.39 -14.75
C PHE A 410 -10.25 10.50 -15.99
N PHE A 411 -10.35 9.55 -16.94
CA PHE A 411 -9.56 9.59 -18.17
C PHE A 411 -9.91 10.78 -19.06
N THR A 412 -11.20 11.12 -19.19
CA THR A 412 -11.64 12.29 -19.94
C THR A 412 -11.03 13.57 -19.36
N LYS A 413 -11.01 13.71 -18.03
CA LYS A 413 -10.42 14.87 -17.36
C LYS A 413 -8.91 14.94 -17.55
N LEU A 414 -8.21 13.81 -17.53
CA LEU A 414 -6.78 13.74 -17.86
C LEU A 414 -6.48 14.38 -19.22
N PHE A 415 -7.24 14.00 -20.27
CA PHE A 415 -7.08 14.60 -21.60
C PHE A 415 -7.48 16.07 -21.65
N GLN A 416 -8.59 16.44 -21.01
CA GLN A 416 -9.05 17.84 -20.94
C GLN A 416 -8.02 18.77 -20.29
N LEU A 417 -7.38 18.33 -19.19
CA LEU A 417 -6.32 19.09 -18.53
C LEU A 417 -5.07 19.20 -19.41
N THR A 418 -4.76 18.16 -20.16
CA THR A 418 -3.63 18.15 -21.11
C THR A 418 -3.86 19.15 -22.24
N GLU A 419 -5.08 19.23 -22.77
CA GLU A 419 -5.46 20.20 -23.80
C GLU A 419 -5.44 21.63 -23.26
N LYS A 420 -6.01 21.85 -22.08
CA LYS A 420 -6.12 23.18 -21.47
C LYS A 420 -4.77 23.74 -21.03
N SER A 421 -3.88 22.88 -20.52
CA SER A 421 -2.61 23.27 -19.91
C SER A 421 -1.57 22.16 -20.05
N PRO A 422 -1.02 21.95 -21.27
CA PRO A 422 -0.09 20.86 -21.53
C PRO A 422 1.19 21.02 -20.69
N ASN A 423 1.64 19.91 -20.12
CA ASN A 423 2.88 19.80 -19.36
C ASN A 423 3.42 18.38 -19.46
N PRO A 424 4.72 18.16 -19.19
CA PRO A 424 5.36 16.86 -19.39
C PRO A 424 4.64 15.70 -18.69
N SER A 425 4.25 15.87 -17.42
CA SER A 425 3.58 14.82 -16.64
C SER A 425 2.24 14.42 -17.24
N LEU A 426 1.39 15.39 -17.61
CA LEU A 426 0.10 15.10 -18.25
C LEU A 426 0.24 14.43 -19.62
N LEU A 427 1.20 14.90 -20.42
CA LEU A 427 1.49 14.30 -21.73
C LEU A 427 1.96 12.85 -21.56
N HIS A 428 2.84 12.58 -20.60
CA HIS A 428 3.32 11.23 -20.31
C HIS A 428 2.20 10.32 -19.80
N LEU A 429 1.38 10.80 -18.86
CA LEU A 429 0.22 10.06 -18.36
C LEU A 429 -0.78 9.75 -19.48
N CYS A 430 -1.06 10.69 -20.38
CA CYS A 430 -1.86 10.40 -21.58
C CYS A 430 -1.17 9.37 -22.47
N GLY A 431 0.14 9.49 -22.69
CA GLY A 431 0.93 8.56 -23.50
C GLY A 431 0.94 7.14 -22.96
N SER A 432 0.83 6.95 -21.63
CA SER A 432 0.76 5.62 -21.01
C SER A 432 -0.43 4.79 -21.51
N LEU A 433 -1.50 5.43 -22.01
CA LEU A 433 -2.63 4.74 -22.64
C LEU A 433 -2.26 4.00 -23.92
N ALA A 434 -1.09 4.24 -24.51
CA ALA A 434 -0.55 3.42 -25.60
C ALA A 434 -0.53 1.91 -25.23
N GLN A 435 -0.42 1.59 -23.93
CA GLN A 435 -0.49 0.23 -23.42
C GLN A 435 -1.83 -0.47 -23.68
N LEU A 436 -2.91 0.26 -24.03
CA LEU A 436 -4.18 -0.34 -24.47
C LEU A 436 -4.00 -1.29 -25.65
N ALA A 437 -3.01 -1.02 -26.52
CA ALA A 437 -2.69 -1.89 -27.65
C ALA A 437 -2.14 -3.26 -27.21
N CYS A 438 -1.69 -3.40 -25.95
CA CYS A 438 -1.12 -4.61 -25.39
C CYS A 438 -2.11 -5.38 -24.49
N VAL A 439 -3.33 -4.87 -24.28
CA VAL A 439 -4.34 -5.56 -23.47
C VAL A 439 -4.84 -6.81 -24.20
N GLU A 440 -5.06 -7.88 -23.44
CA GLU A 440 -5.65 -9.11 -23.97
C GLU A 440 -7.01 -8.85 -24.66
N PRO A 441 -7.22 -9.35 -25.90
CA PRO A 441 -8.43 -9.07 -26.66
C PRO A 441 -9.74 -9.40 -25.93
N VAL A 442 -9.76 -10.48 -25.14
CA VAL A 442 -10.96 -10.90 -24.39
C VAL A 442 -11.32 -9.87 -23.33
N ARG A 443 -10.33 -9.36 -22.59
CA ARG A 443 -10.54 -8.35 -21.56
C ARG A 443 -10.97 -7.01 -22.15
N LEU A 444 -10.36 -6.63 -23.28
CA LEU A 444 -10.72 -5.43 -24.02
C LEU A 444 -12.16 -5.51 -24.57
N GLN A 445 -12.54 -6.66 -25.12
CA GLN A 445 -13.91 -6.91 -25.58
C GLN A 445 -14.91 -6.83 -24.42
N ALA A 446 -14.62 -7.43 -23.27
CA ALA A 446 -15.47 -7.36 -22.08
C ALA A 446 -15.69 -5.90 -21.62
N TRP A 447 -14.62 -5.11 -21.56
CA TRP A 447 -14.70 -3.67 -21.28
C TRP A 447 -15.56 -2.92 -22.30
N LEU A 448 -15.34 -3.10 -23.60
CA LEU A 448 -16.12 -2.45 -24.65
C LEU A 448 -17.60 -2.87 -24.62
N THR A 449 -17.86 -4.13 -24.29
CA THR A 449 -19.22 -4.69 -24.17
C THR A 449 -19.99 -3.96 -23.07
N ARG A 450 -19.34 -3.68 -21.93
CA ARG A 450 -19.95 -2.93 -20.81
C ARG A 450 -20.39 -1.52 -21.19
N MET A 451 -19.73 -0.89 -22.17
CA MET A 451 -20.09 0.45 -22.64
C MET A 451 -21.08 0.45 -23.81
N THR A 452 -21.12 -0.63 -24.58
CA THR A 452 -21.85 -0.70 -25.86
C THR A 452 -23.10 -1.56 -25.80
N ALA A 453 -23.17 -2.50 -24.86
CA ALA A 453 -24.33 -3.38 -24.66
C ALA A 453 -25.59 -2.55 -24.34
N SER A 454 -26.72 -3.08 -24.77
CA SER A 454 -28.01 -2.46 -24.50
C SER A 454 -28.41 -2.66 -23.04
N PRO A 455 -28.85 -1.60 -22.34
CA PRO A 455 -29.37 -1.76 -20.99
C PRO A 455 -30.57 -2.72 -21.00
N PRO A 456 -30.77 -3.52 -19.94
CA PRO A 456 -32.02 -4.23 -19.73
C PRO A 456 -33.19 -3.23 -19.80
N LYS A 457 -34.26 -3.60 -20.50
CA LYS A 457 -35.53 -2.87 -20.42
C LYS A 457 -35.97 -2.95 -18.95
N ASP A 458 -36.17 -1.80 -18.29
CA ASP A 458 -36.47 -1.64 -16.84
C ASP A 458 -35.28 -1.33 -15.91
N SER A 459 -34.12 -0.91 -16.44
CA SER A 459 -32.98 -0.46 -15.62
C SER A 459 -33.01 1.04 -15.31
N ASP A 460 -33.01 1.42 -14.03
CA ASP A 460 -32.81 2.80 -13.52
C ASP A 460 -31.43 3.41 -13.91
N GLN A 461 -30.53 2.62 -14.51
CA GLN A 461 -29.18 3.04 -14.92
C GLN A 461 -29.09 3.49 -16.39
N LEU A 462 -30.21 3.66 -17.10
CA LEU A 462 -30.23 3.95 -18.54
C LEU A 462 -29.51 5.26 -18.89
N ASP A 463 -29.71 6.31 -18.09
CA ASP A 463 -29.06 7.61 -18.27
C ASP A 463 -27.54 7.51 -18.09
N VAL A 464 -27.09 6.73 -17.11
CA VAL A 464 -25.65 6.54 -16.82
C VAL A 464 -24.97 5.76 -17.95
N ILE A 465 -25.63 4.74 -18.50
CA ILE A 465 -25.10 3.97 -19.63
C ILE A 465 -25.03 4.84 -20.88
N GLN A 466 -26.00 5.72 -21.10
CA GLN A 466 -25.95 6.67 -22.20
C GLN A 466 -24.82 7.70 -22.03
N GLU A 467 -24.61 8.22 -20.82
CA GLU A 467 -23.48 9.09 -20.51
C GLU A 467 -22.14 8.36 -20.73
N ASN A 468 -22.03 7.08 -20.35
CA ASN A 468 -20.83 6.27 -20.59
C ASN A 468 -20.50 6.15 -22.07
N ARG A 469 -21.50 5.96 -22.94
CA ARG A 469 -21.30 5.94 -24.40
C ARG A 469 -20.77 7.27 -24.92
N GLN A 470 -21.31 8.39 -24.43
CA GLN A 470 -20.85 9.73 -24.80
C GLN A 470 -19.42 9.98 -24.32
N LEU A 471 -19.07 9.57 -23.10
CA LEU A 471 -17.73 9.67 -22.57
C LEU A 471 -16.74 8.79 -23.34
N LEU A 472 -17.15 7.58 -23.76
CA LEU A 472 -16.33 6.73 -24.62
C LEU A 472 -16.05 7.42 -25.97
N GLN A 473 -17.08 7.99 -26.60
CA GLN A 473 -16.91 8.73 -27.85
C GLN A 473 -15.94 9.92 -27.67
N LEU A 474 -16.11 10.69 -26.59
CA LEU A 474 -15.23 11.81 -26.27
C LEU A 474 -13.79 11.34 -26.02
N LEU A 475 -13.61 10.25 -25.28
CA LEU A 475 -12.31 9.64 -25.05
C LEU A 475 -11.65 9.21 -26.37
N THR A 476 -12.38 8.54 -27.27
CA THR A 476 -11.83 8.18 -28.59
C THR A 476 -11.48 9.39 -29.44
N THR A 477 -12.21 10.50 -29.31
CA THR A 477 -11.88 11.76 -30.00
C THR A 477 -10.54 12.30 -29.49
N TYR A 478 -10.29 12.25 -28.18
CA TYR A 478 -9.01 12.63 -27.61
C TYR A 478 -7.85 11.73 -28.05
N ILE A 479 -8.09 10.41 -28.12
CA ILE A 479 -7.08 9.44 -28.55
C ILE A 479 -6.64 9.67 -30.00
N VAL A 480 -7.58 9.98 -30.90
CA VAL A 480 -7.34 10.06 -32.36
C VAL A 480 -6.69 11.38 -32.81
N ARG A 481 -6.77 12.44 -32.00
CA ARG A 481 -6.23 13.77 -32.37
C ARG A 481 -4.76 13.73 -32.77
N GLU A 482 -4.37 14.61 -33.71
CA GLU A 482 -3.00 14.71 -34.24
C GLU A 482 -1.92 14.95 -33.17
N ASN A 483 -2.25 15.62 -32.07
CA ASN A 483 -1.33 15.89 -30.96
C ASN A 483 -1.43 14.88 -29.79
N SER A 484 -2.22 13.83 -29.96
CA SER A 484 -2.37 12.75 -28.96
C SER A 484 -1.06 12.00 -28.75
N GLN A 485 -0.83 11.58 -27.51
CA GLN A 485 0.36 10.81 -27.12
C GLN A 485 0.13 9.29 -27.19
N VAL A 486 -1.09 8.84 -27.47
CA VAL A 486 -1.52 7.42 -27.37
C VAL A 486 -1.10 6.58 -28.58
N GLY A 487 -0.88 7.21 -29.73
CA GLY A 487 -0.44 6.57 -30.97
C GLY A 487 -1.54 5.80 -31.73
N GLU A 488 -1.35 5.65 -33.04
CA GLU A 488 -2.33 5.05 -33.96
C GLU A 488 -2.58 3.55 -33.69
N GLY A 489 -1.61 2.85 -33.07
CA GLY A 489 -1.72 1.43 -32.76
C GLY A 489 -2.91 1.09 -31.85
N VAL A 490 -3.22 1.96 -30.88
CA VAL A 490 -4.38 1.79 -30.00
C VAL A 490 -5.68 1.91 -30.81
N CYS A 491 -5.75 2.86 -31.74
CA CYS A 491 -6.93 3.03 -32.59
C CYS A 491 -7.19 1.79 -33.45
N ALA A 492 -6.13 1.19 -34.01
CA ALA A 492 -6.23 -0.05 -34.77
C ALA A 492 -6.70 -1.24 -33.93
N VAL A 493 -6.20 -1.39 -32.69
CA VAL A 493 -6.61 -2.47 -31.77
C VAL A 493 -8.06 -2.31 -31.32
N LEU A 494 -8.46 -1.09 -30.94
CA LEU A 494 -9.85 -0.79 -30.57
C LEU A 494 -10.81 -1.05 -31.74
N LEU A 495 -10.47 -0.55 -32.94
CA LEU A 495 -11.29 -0.76 -34.14
C LEU A 495 -11.36 -2.24 -34.51
N GLY A 496 -10.24 -2.95 -34.44
CA GLY A 496 -10.17 -4.39 -34.68
C GLY A 496 -10.98 -5.23 -33.69
N THR A 497 -11.23 -4.72 -32.49
CA THR A 497 -12.09 -5.37 -31.48
C THR A 497 -13.57 -5.02 -31.68
N LEU A 498 -13.86 -3.77 -32.01
CA LEU A 498 -15.23 -3.29 -32.21
C LEU A 498 -15.90 -3.85 -33.46
N ILE A 499 -15.16 -4.05 -34.55
CA ILE A 499 -15.72 -4.59 -35.81
C ILE A 499 -16.35 -5.99 -35.62
N PRO A 500 -15.66 -6.98 -35.01
CA PRO A 500 -16.28 -8.27 -34.67
C PRO A 500 -17.51 -8.14 -33.77
N MET A 501 -17.47 -7.28 -32.75
CA MET A 501 -18.61 -7.05 -31.86
C MET A 501 -19.83 -6.52 -32.63
N ALA A 502 -19.63 -5.50 -33.45
CA ALA A 502 -20.67 -4.92 -34.30
C ALA A 502 -21.23 -5.95 -35.31
N THR A 503 -20.36 -6.81 -35.84
CA THR A 503 -20.73 -7.92 -36.72
C THR A 503 -21.67 -8.90 -36.04
N GLU A 504 -21.40 -9.24 -34.77
CA GLU A 504 -22.22 -10.14 -33.97
C GLU A 504 -23.58 -9.52 -33.59
N MET A 505 -23.58 -8.23 -33.19
CA MET A 505 -24.81 -7.48 -32.91
C MET A 505 -25.79 -7.51 -34.10
N LEU A 506 -25.29 -7.23 -35.30
CA LEU A 506 -26.10 -7.27 -36.52
C LEU A 506 -26.52 -8.70 -36.90
N ALA A 507 -25.66 -9.70 -36.70
CA ALA A 507 -25.99 -11.10 -37.00
C ALA A 507 -27.13 -11.64 -36.10
N ASN A 508 -27.16 -11.22 -34.83
CA ASN A 508 -28.18 -11.62 -33.86
C ASN A 508 -29.49 -10.81 -34.01
N GLY A 509 -29.50 -9.79 -34.88
CA GLY A 509 -30.62 -8.89 -35.10
C GLY A 509 -30.88 -7.96 -33.90
N ASP A 510 -29.86 -7.72 -33.09
CA ASP A 510 -29.86 -6.77 -31.98
C ASP A 510 -29.00 -5.55 -32.36
N GLY A 511 -29.56 -4.71 -33.21
CA GLY A 511 -28.91 -3.47 -33.67
C GLY A 511 -28.97 -2.33 -32.65
N THR A 512 -29.51 -2.58 -31.46
CA THR A 512 -29.67 -1.57 -30.42
C THR A 512 -28.29 -1.13 -29.92
N GLY A 513 -27.92 0.14 -30.12
CA GLY A 513 -26.58 0.68 -29.77
C GLY A 513 -25.56 0.64 -30.91
N PHE A 514 -25.88 0.03 -32.06
CA PHE A 514 -25.02 0.01 -33.24
C PHE A 514 -24.70 1.42 -33.79
N PRO A 515 -25.66 2.37 -33.88
CA PRO A 515 -25.38 3.72 -34.37
C PRO A 515 -24.29 4.44 -33.56
N GLU A 516 -24.38 4.39 -32.24
CA GLU A 516 -23.40 5.01 -31.34
C GLU A 516 -22.03 4.35 -31.48
N LEU A 517 -22.01 3.01 -31.60
CA LEU A 517 -20.78 2.26 -31.82
C LEU A 517 -20.14 2.59 -33.17
N MET A 518 -20.94 2.78 -34.22
CA MET A 518 -20.45 3.16 -35.54
C MET A 518 -19.77 4.53 -35.51
N VAL A 519 -20.26 5.49 -34.72
CA VAL A 519 -19.61 6.80 -34.54
C VAL A 519 -18.25 6.66 -33.88
N VAL A 520 -18.13 5.79 -32.87
CA VAL A 520 -16.85 5.49 -32.22
C VAL A 520 -15.89 4.82 -33.21
N MET A 521 -16.33 3.82 -33.97
CA MET A 521 -15.51 3.14 -34.97
C MET A 521 -15.06 4.09 -36.09
N ALA A 522 -15.94 4.96 -36.60
CA ALA A 522 -15.60 5.97 -37.60
C ALA A 522 -14.53 6.93 -37.07
N THR A 523 -14.69 7.40 -35.83
CA THR A 523 -13.71 8.27 -35.17
C THR A 523 -12.34 7.58 -35.07
N LEU A 524 -12.30 6.31 -34.63
CA LEU A 524 -11.06 5.53 -34.54
C LEU A 524 -10.43 5.27 -35.93
N ALA A 525 -11.26 5.07 -36.97
CA ALA A 525 -10.81 4.83 -38.33
C ALA A 525 -10.10 6.04 -38.96
N SER A 526 -10.42 7.26 -38.50
CA SER A 526 -9.76 8.50 -38.87
C SER A 526 -8.36 8.69 -38.27
N ALA A 527 -7.90 7.77 -37.43
CA ALA A 527 -6.53 7.80 -36.95
C ALA A 527 -5.53 7.48 -38.07
N GLY A 528 -4.51 8.32 -38.19
CA GLY A 528 -3.38 8.09 -39.08
C GLY A 528 -3.66 8.24 -40.56
N GLN A 529 -3.03 7.39 -41.37
CA GLN A 529 -3.01 7.52 -42.83
C GLN A 529 -4.17 6.78 -43.55
N GLY A 530 -5.25 6.43 -42.84
CA GLY A 530 -6.46 5.87 -43.45
C GLY A 530 -6.55 4.33 -43.54
N ALA A 531 -5.63 3.60 -42.91
CA ALA A 531 -5.73 2.13 -42.81
C ALA A 531 -7.02 1.67 -42.07
N GLY A 532 -7.42 2.42 -41.03
CA GLY A 532 -8.65 2.17 -40.29
C GLY A 532 -9.91 2.35 -41.16
N HIS A 533 -9.94 3.38 -42.01
CA HIS A 533 -11.05 3.59 -42.96
C HIS A 533 -11.21 2.42 -43.92
N LEU A 534 -10.11 1.88 -44.46
CA LEU A 534 -10.18 0.69 -45.33
C LEU A 534 -10.74 -0.53 -44.58
N GLN A 535 -10.31 -0.75 -43.33
CA GLN A 535 -10.79 -1.85 -42.50
C GLN A 535 -12.30 -1.72 -42.21
N LEU A 536 -12.74 -0.53 -41.81
CA LEU A 536 -14.15 -0.26 -41.50
C LEU A 536 -15.03 -0.33 -42.75
N HIS A 537 -14.55 0.18 -43.90
CA HIS A 537 -15.24 0.08 -45.18
C HIS A 537 -15.51 -1.37 -45.57
N ASN A 538 -14.50 -2.24 -45.51
CA ASN A 538 -14.64 -3.66 -45.83
C ASN A 538 -15.66 -4.34 -44.91
N ALA A 539 -15.58 -4.09 -43.60
CA ALA A 539 -16.54 -4.62 -42.64
C ALA A 539 -17.97 -4.14 -42.94
N ALA A 540 -18.13 -2.87 -43.30
CA ALA A 540 -19.44 -2.28 -43.57
C ALA A 540 -20.08 -2.85 -44.86
N VAL A 541 -19.30 -3.15 -45.89
CA VAL A 541 -19.78 -3.88 -47.09
C VAL A 541 -20.30 -5.27 -46.70
N ASP A 542 -19.57 -5.98 -45.84
CA ASP A 542 -19.99 -7.29 -45.33
C ASP A 542 -21.29 -7.21 -44.50
N TRP A 543 -21.41 -6.19 -43.63
CA TRP A 543 -22.62 -5.93 -42.86
C TRP A 543 -23.83 -5.65 -43.76
N LEU A 544 -23.68 -4.79 -44.78
CA LEU A 544 -24.75 -4.50 -45.72
C LEU A 544 -25.18 -5.74 -46.51
N SER A 545 -24.24 -6.58 -46.91
CA SER A 545 -24.53 -7.87 -47.56
C SER A 545 -25.36 -8.78 -46.64
N ARG A 546 -25.03 -8.86 -45.35
CA ARG A 546 -25.78 -9.61 -44.34
C ARG A 546 -27.18 -9.02 -44.11
N CYS A 547 -27.29 -7.70 -43.95
CA CYS A 547 -28.57 -7.01 -43.81
C CYS A 547 -29.46 -7.25 -45.02
N LYS A 548 -28.92 -7.14 -46.25
CA LYS A 548 -29.64 -7.47 -47.49
C LYS A 548 -30.15 -8.91 -47.47
N LYS A 549 -29.31 -9.87 -47.09
CA LYS A 549 -29.70 -11.29 -47.01
C LYS A 549 -30.82 -11.51 -45.99
N TYR A 550 -30.77 -10.85 -44.83
CA TYR A 550 -31.81 -10.90 -43.80
C TYR A 550 -33.13 -10.26 -44.27
N LEU A 551 -33.06 -9.05 -44.84
CA LEU A 551 -34.23 -8.33 -45.36
C LEU A 551 -34.88 -9.03 -46.55
N SER A 552 -34.12 -9.85 -47.30
CA SER A 552 -34.63 -10.64 -48.43
C SER A 552 -35.29 -11.97 -48.01
N GLN A 553 -35.28 -12.33 -46.72
CA GLN A 553 -35.94 -13.54 -46.26
C GLN A 553 -37.46 -13.40 -46.37
N LYS A 554 -38.12 -14.41 -46.94
CA LYS A 554 -39.56 -14.38 -47.28
C LYS A 554 -40.45 -13.97 -46.09
N ASN A 555 -40.18 -14.53 -44.92
CA ASN A 555 -40.85 -14.22 -43.65
C ASN A 555 -40.65 -12.77 -43.16
N VAL A 556 -39.51 -12.13 -43.48
CA VAL A 556 -39.21 -10.73 -43.14
C VAL A 556 -39.88 -9.79 -44.14
N VAL A 557 -39.83 -10.11 -45.44
CA VAL A 557 -40.51 -9.37 -46.50
C VAL A 557 -42.03 -9.38 -46.30
N GLU A 558 -42.62 -10.52 -45.93
CA GLU A 558 -44.04 -10.64 -45.62
C GLU A 558 -44.44 -9.77 -44.40
N LYS A 559 -43.60 -9.69 -43.37
CA LYS A 559 -43.80 -8.80 -42.21
C LYS A 559 -43.69 -7.32 -42.57
N LEU A 560 -42.72 -6.96 -43.43
CA LEU A 560 -42.55 -5.60 -43.95
C LEU A 560 -43.76 -5.16 -44.78
N ASN A 561 -44.25 -6.02 -45.67
CA ASN A 561 -45.42 -5.76 -46.52
C ASN A 561 -46.73 -5.67 -45.71
N ALA A 562 -46.81 -6.34 -44.57
CA ALA A 562 -47.94 -6.27 -43.65
C ALA A 562 -47.90 -5.05 -42.71
N ASN A 563 -46.95 -4.12 -42.87
CA ASN A 563 -46.72 -2.96 -41.98
C ASN A 563 -46.50 -3.32 -40.50
N VAL A 564 -46.10 -4.56 -40.20
CA VAL A 564 -45.76 -4.99 -38.84
C VAL A 564 -44.33 -4.55 -38.52
N MET A 565 -44.16 -3.26 -38.27
CA MET A 565 -42.88 -2.61 -37.94
C MET A 565 -42.62 -2.62 -36.43
N HIS A 566 -42.59 -3.80 -35.80
CA HIS A 566 -42.26 -3.95 -34.37
C HIS A 566 -41.09 -4.93 -34.19
N GLY A 567 -40.13 -4.60 -33.33
CA GLY A 567 -38.99 -5.45 -32.97
C GLY A 567 -37.84 -5.45 -34.00
N LYS A 568 -37.16 -6.60 -34.16
CA LYS A 568 -35.88 -6.76 -34.90
C LYS A 568 -35.85 -6.24 -36.35
N VAL A 569 -37.01 -6.04 -36.99
CA VAL A 569 -37.11 -5.59 -38.39
C VAL A 569 -36.93 -4.07 -38.52
N SER A 570 -37.37 -3.28 -37.53
CA SER A 570 -37.23 -1.82 -37.55
C SER A 570 -35.82 -1.36 -37.20
N THR A 571 -35.13 -2.03 -36.27
CA THR A 571 -33.73 -1.77 -35.91
C THR A 571 -32.80 -2.01 -37.09
N VAL A 572 -32.81 -3.21 -37.69
CA VAL A 572 -31.92 -3.55 -38.82
C VAL A 572 -32.11 -2.60 -40.02
N LYS A 573 -33.34 -2.10 -40.27
CA LYS A 573 -33.61 -1.13 -41.33
C LYS A 573 -33.05 0.26 -41.01
N HIS A 574 -33.12 0.71 -39.76
CA HIS A 574 -32.52 1.97 -39.30
C HIS A 574 -30.99 1.92 -39.38
N ASP A 575 -30.39 0.84 -38.87
CA ASP A 575 -28.93 0.67 -38.79
C ASP A 575 -28.31 0.52 -40.18
N SER A 576 -28.99 -0.17 -41.11
CA SER A 576 -28.57 -0.26 -42.51
C SER A 576 -28.55 1.11 -43.19
N ASN A 577 -29.54 1.96 -42.92
CA ASN A 577 -29.61 3.31 -43.48
C ASN A 577 -28.55 4.25 -42.91
N GLN A 578 -28.26 4.19 -41.61
CA GLN A 578 -27.18 4.97 -41.00
C GLN A 578 -25.78 4.50 -41.42
N GLY A 579 -25.56 3.18 -41.49
CA GLY A 579 -24.33 2.62 -42.03
C GLY A 579 -24.08 3.08 -43.46
N LEU A 580 -25.11 3.00 -44.33
CA LEU A 580 -25.04 3.54 -45.69
C LEU A 580 -24.76 5.05 -45.73
N MET A 581 -25.39 5.85 -44.87
CA MET A 581 -25.17 7.30 -44.85
C MET A 581 -23.74 7.67 -44.45
N MET A 582 -23.12 7.00 -43.47
CA MET A 582 -21.75 7.31 -43.08
C MET A 582 -20.70 6.77 -44.06
N ILE A 583 -20.89 5.58 -44.63
CA ILE A 583 -20.00 5.06 -45.69
C ILE A 583 -19.99 5.96 -46.93
N LEU A 584 -21.09 6.68 -47.20
CA LEU A 584 -21.24 7.56 -48.35
C LEU A 584 -20.87 9.03 -48.06
N CYS A 585 -20.71 9.42 -46.79
CA CYS A 585 -20.47 10.82 -46.39
C CYS A 585 -19.04 11.12 -45.91
N ASP A 586 -18.17 10.13 -45.70
CA ASP A 586 -16.73 10.34 -45.51
C ASP A 586 -15.99 10.15 -46.84
N PRO A 587 -15.29 11.18 -47.37
CA PRO A 587 -14.48 11.09 -48.59
C PRO A 587 -13.20 10.27 -48.43
#